data_AF-A0A3L6R7K5-F1
#
_entry.id   AF-A0A3L6R7K5-F1
#
_cell.length_a   1.000
_cell.length_b   1.000
_cell.length_c   1.000
_cell.angle_alpha   90.00
_cell.angle_beta   90.00
_cell.angle_gamma   90.00
#
_symmetry.space_group_name_H-M   'P 1'
#
loop_
_entity.id
_entity.type
_entity.pdbx_description
1 polymer ?
#
loop_
_entity_poly.entity_id
_entity_poly.type
_entity_poly.pdbx_seq_one_letter_code
_entity_poly.pdbx_strand_id
1 'polypeptide(L)'
;MDRNPWALLEPAYYYFSLPVPSVNASLLSKKKSKPLPTPSPRRSRNAAVGDGGVRPSVQELGLPQCHSHMDPPPPPPLRPPPPPHPRNPRGEGHGGGEMPYQDADHRLRALAGRAEGFGRHAIGGLHGAVYHVTSLEDDGRGSLREACRAAEPLWIVFEVSGTIHLQSYLRVSSHKTIDGRGQRVVLTGKGLQLKSCHHVIVCNLIFEGGRGHDVDGIQIKPGSTNIWIDRCTLADYDDGLIDITRQSTDITVSRCHFARHDKTMLIGADPTHIGDRCIRVTIHHCFFDGTRQRHPRLRFGKVHLYNNYTRSWGIYAVCASVEAQVVSQCNIYEAGGGPPKKTTVFKYMPEKAGDREDVVAGSIRSEGDAFLNGALPCLVDGPGAHEAVFRPEDYYRHWTMEPASPALKDIIQLCAGWQPVPRPRDDC
;
A
#
# COMPACT_ATOMS: atom_id res chain seq x y z
N MET A 1 -8.53 -52.21 -5.94
CA MET A 1 -9.00 -51.84 -4.59
C MET A 1 -7.79 -51.32 -3.85
N ASP A 2 -7.66 -50.01 -3.94
CA ASP A 2 -6.44 -49.24 -3.75
C ASP A 2 -6.08 -49.06 -2.28
N ARG A 3 -4.79 -49.21 -1.99
CA ARG A 3 -4.18 -48.77 -0.74
C ARG A 3 -3.59 -47.38 -0.97
N ASN A 4 -4.12 -46.40 -0.24
CA ASN A 4 -3.66 -45.03 -0.18
C ASN A 4 -2.42 -44.93 0.73
N PRO A 5 -1.24 -44.48 0.26
CA PRO A 5 -0.04 -44.36 1.08
C PRO A 5 0.35 -42.90 1.31
N TRP A 6 -0.38 -42.15 2.15
CA TRP A 6 0.05 -40.80 2.62
C TRP A 6 -0.44 -40.45 4.03
N ALA A 7 -0.37 -41.41 4.96
CA ALA A 7 -0.42 -41.09 6.39
C ALA A 7 0.99 -41.19 6.97
N LEU A 8 1.34 -40.22 7.82
CA LEU A 8 2.55 -40.09 8.64
C LEU A 8 3.63 -39.18 8.04
N LEU A 9 3.64 -37.92 8.50
CA LEU A 9 4.78 -37.25 9.17
C LEU A 9 4.39 -35.79 9.52
N GLU A 10 3.84 -35.58 10.73
CA GLU A 10 3.84 -34.26 11.38
C GLU A 10 5.05 -34.19 12.34
N PRO A 11 5.82 -33.08 12.36
CA PRO A 11 6.62 -32.73 13.52
C PRO A 11 5.90 -31.67 14.36
N ALA A 12 5.54 -32.07 15.58
CA ALA A 12 5.11 -31.17 16.65
C ALA A 12 6.29 -30.30 17.11
N TYR A 13 6.18 -28.98 16.97
CA TYR A 13 7.06 -28.03 17.66
C TYR A 13 6.40 -27.57 18.97
N TYR A 14 6.85 -28.15 20.08
CA TYR A 14 6.63 -27.60 21.42
C TYR A 14 7.59 -26.43 21.64
N TYR A 15 7.07 -25.22 21.82
CA TYR A 15 7.82 -24.11 22.41
C TYR A 15 7.39 -23.88 23.85
N PHE A 16 8.31 -24.17 24.77
CA PHE A 16 8.25 -23.73 26.16
C PHE A 16 8.38 -22.21 26.23
N SER A 17 7.40 -21.53 26.83
CA SER A 17 7.56 -20.14 27.27
C SER A 17 8.42 -20.10 28.52
N LEU A 18 9.60 -19.48 28.42
CA LEU A 18 10.36 -19.00 29.59
C LEU A 18 10.16 -17.49 29.73
N PRO A 19 9.99 -16.97 30.96
CA PRO A 19 9.71 -15.56 31.20
C PRO A 19 10.97 -14.71 31.04
N VAL A 20 10.85 -13.59 30.33
CA VAL A 20 11.90 -12.56 30.26
C VAL A 20 11.78 -11.66 31.50
N PRO A 21 12.86 -11.43 32.27
CA PRO A 21 12.80 -10.61 33.48
C PRO A 21 12.68 -9.12 33.15
N SER A 22 11.85 -8.42 33.94
CA SER A 22 11.70 -6.98 33.91
C SER A 22 12.99 -6.29 34.35
N VAL A 23 13.56 -5.42 33.51
CA VAL A 23 14.59 -4.49 33.93
C VAL A 23 13.97 -3.11 34.12
N ASN A 24 13.81 -2.75 35.40
CA ASN A 24 13.61 -1.38 35.85
C ASN A 24 14.93 -0.61 35.65
N ALA A 25 14.87 0.52 34.95
CA ALA A 25 15.92 1.52 35.00
C ALA A 25 15.31 2.92 34.96
N SER A 26 14.99 3.43 36.14
CA SER A 26 14.90 4.85 36.41
C SER A 26 16.29 5.47 36.23
N LEU A 27 16.44 6.45 35.34
CA LEU A 27 17.48 7.47 35.46
C LEU A 27 16.98 8.75 34.79
N LEU A 28 16.43 9.64 35.62
CA LEU A 28 16.15 11.02 35.28
C LEU A 28 17.46 11.73 34.93
N SER A 29 17.57 12.22 33.70
CA SER A 29 18.53 13.27 33.35
C SER A 29 17.79 14.59 33.13
N LYS A 30 18.05 15.52 34.05
CA LYS A 30 17.56 16.90 34.07
C LYS A 30 18.02 17.65 32.81
N LYS A 31 17.13 17.93 31.87
CA LYS A 31 17.35 18.99 30.87
C LYS A 31 16.80 20.31 31.43
N LYS A 32 17.73 21.21 31.74
CA LYS A 32 17.48 22.63 32.08
C LYS A 32 16.74 23.30 30.92
N SER A 33 15.58 23.87 31.23
CA SER A 33 14.86 24.82 30.38
C SER A 33 15.69 26.09 30.20
N LYS A 34 15.87 26.51 28.94
CA LYS A 34 16.27 27.89 28.60
C LYS A 34 15.00 28.70 28.28
N PRO A 35 14.85 29.92 28.80
CA PRO A 35 13.64 30.71 28.61
C PRO A 35 13.56 31.33 27.21
N LEU A 36 12.34 31.40 26.67
CA LEU A 36 11.98 32.20 25.50
C LEU A 36 12.10 33.70 25.82
N PRO A 37 12.49 34.56 24.85
CA PRO A 37 12.47 36.00 25.03
C PRO A 37 11.04 36.54 24.94
N THR A 38 10.73 37.48 25.84
CA THR A 38 9.50 38.27 25.92
C THR A 38 9.39 39.28 24.77
N PRO A 39 8.18 39.59 24.28
CA PRO A 39 7.97 40.74 23.41
C PRO A 39 7.90 42.02 24.25
N SER A 40 8.62 43.05 23.82
CA SER A 40 8.55 44.40 24.38
C SER A 40 7.39 45.20 23.77
N PRO A 41 6.72 46.08 24.53
CA PRO A 41 5.59 46.87 24.06
C PRO A 41 6.01 48.28 23.63
N ARG A 42 5.29 48.85 22.64
CA ARG A 42 5.05 50.28 22.29
C ARG A 42 4.81 50.32 20.77
N ARG A 43 3.89 51.12 20.21
CA ARG A 43 3.41 52.43 20.63
C ARG A 43 2.10 52.73 19.90
N SER A 44 1.09 53.15 20.65
CA SER A 44 -0.07 53.88 20.14
C SER A 44 0.33 55.31 19.72
N ARG A 45 -0.31 55.82 18.67
CA ARG A 45 -0.51 57.26 18.45
C ARG A 45 -1.96 57.49 17.99
N ASN A 46 -2.66 58.27 18.79
CA ASN A 46 -3.97 58.87 18.52
C ASN A 46 -3.86 59.99 17.48
N ALA A 47 -4.92 60.15 16.69
CA ALA A 47 -5.55 61.41 16.27
C ALA A 47 -6.72 61.03 15.34
N ALA A 48 -7.92 61.61 15.33
CA ALA A 48 -8.58 62.61 16.16
C ALA A 48 -10.07 62.58 15.77
N VAL A 49 -10.92 62.80 16.77
CA VAL A 49 -12.19 63.56 16.80
C VAL A 49 -13.03 63.70 15.51
N GLY A 50 -14.29 63.28 15.62
CA GLY A 50 -15.42 63.72 14.82
C GLY A 50 -16.72 63.35 15.51
N ASP A 51 -17.25 64.30 16.28
CA ASP A 51 -18.47 64.23 17.10
C ASP A 51 -19.73 64.45 16.24
N GLY A 52 -20.89 63.95 16.70
CA GLY A 52 -22.19 64.38 16.18
C GLY A 52 -23.30 63.33 16.15
N GLY A 53 -24.18 63.35 17.17
CA GLY A 53 -25.63 63.34 16.90
C GLY A 53 -26.47 62.08 17.22
N VAL A 54 -26.84 61.97 18.50
CA VAL A 54 -28.08 61.43 19.11
C VAL A 54 -29.35 61.86 18.29
N ARG A 55 -30.46 61.12 18.01
CA ARG A 55 -31.44 60.31 18.78
C ARG A 55 -32.43 59.59 17.79
N PRO A 56 -33.32 58.69 18.25
CA PRO A 56 -34.04 57.69 17.45
C PRO A 56 -35.47 58.11 17.06
N SER A 57 -36.08 57.37 16.12
CA SER A 57 -37.53 57.34 15.90
C SER A 57 -38.05 55.90 15.93
N VAL A 58 -39.27 55.79 16.45
CA VAL A 58 -40.01 54.60 16.86
C VAL A 58 -41.24 54.46 15.96
N GLN A 59 -41.81 53.24 15.93
CA GLN A 59 -43.11 52.81 15.36
C GLN A 59 -43.09 52.55 13.84
N GLU A 60 -43.63 51.44 13.35
CA GLU A 60 -44.98 50.93 13.62
C GLU A 60 -45.12 49.40 13.52
N LEU A 61 -46.08 48.88 14.27
CA LEU A 61 -46.57 47.50 14.32
C LEU A 61 -47.55 47.25 13.17
N GLY A 62 -47.37 46.13 12.45
CA GLY A 62 -48.37 45.57 11.55
C GLY A 62 -48.46 44.05 11.75
N LEU A 63 -49.60 43.58 12.29
CA LEU A 63 -49.94 42.16 12.43
C LEU A 63 -50.30 41.54 11.06
N PRO A 64 -50.07 40.24 10.86
CA PRO A 64 -50.30 39.56 9.59
C PRO A 64 -51.66 38.84 9.57
N GLN A 65 -52.27 38.71 8.40
CA GLN A 65 -53.13 37.58 8.05
C GLN A 65 -53.47 37.59 6.56
N CYS A 66 -53.03 36.55 5.84
CA CYS A 66 -53.81 35.90 4.79
C CYS A 66 -53.20 34.51 4.50
N HIS A 67 -54.07 33.52 4.47
CA HIS A 67 -53.78 32.10 4.33
C HIS A 67 -53.29 31.75 2.92
N SER A 68 -52.24 30.93 2.85
CA SER A 68 -52.01 30.04 1.69
C SER A 68 -51.53 28.68 2.21
N HIS A 69 -52.35 27.65 1.99
CA HIS A 69 -51.94 26.26 2.11
C HIS A 69 -50.74 26.02 1.18
N MET A 70 -49.61 25.61 1.75
CA MET A 70 -48.47 25.09 0.99
C MET A 70 -48.52 23.57 1.10
N ASP A 71 -48.72 22.88 -0.03
CA ASP A 71 -48.53 21.44 -0.11
C ASP A 71 -47.05 21.08 0.11
N PRO A 72 -46.74 19.95 0.77
CA PRO A 72 -45.36 19.52 0.97
C PRO A 72 -44.69 19.20 -0.38
N PRO A 73 -43.38 19.47 -0.54
CA PRO A 73 -42.68 19.20 -1.78
C PRO A 73 -42.66 17.69 -2.09
N PRO A 74 -42.70 17.29 -3.37
CA PRO A 74 -42.65 15.89 -3.75
C PRO A 74 -41.33 15.24 -3.30
N PRO A 75 -41.33 13.92 -2.98
CA PRO A 75 -40.12 13.21 -2.62
C PRO A 75 -39.11 13.25 -3.78
N PRO A 76 -37.80 13.26 -3.49
CA PRO A 76 -36.77 13.26 -4.51
C PRO A 76 -36.89 12.02 -5.39
N PRO A 77 -36.60 12.12 -6.70
CA PRO A 77 -36.66 10.97 -7.59
C PRO A 77 -35.68 9.89 -7.12
N LEU A 78 -36.17 8.64 -7.07
CA LEU A 78 -35.35 7.47 -6.77
C LEU A 78 -34.17 7.43 -7.75
N ARG A 79 -32.94 7.37 -7.21
CA ARG A 79 -31.75 7.22 -8.05
C ARG A 79 -31.86 5.93 -8.87
N PRO A 80 -31.57 5.96 -10.18
CA PRO A 80 -31.48 4.73 -10.96
C PRO A 80 -30.40 3.83 -10.36
N PRO A 81 -30.57 2.49 -10.39
CA PRO A 81 -29.53 1.58 -9.96
C PRO A 81 -28.25 1.84 -10.77
N PRO A 82 -27.06 1.65 -10.17
CA PRO A 82 -25.81 1.81 -10.88
C PRO A 82 -25.81 0.91 -12.13
N PRO A 83 -25.20 1.36 -13.24
CA PRO A 83 -25.12 0.55 -14.45
C PRO A 83 -24.43 -0.78 -14.12
N PRO A 84 -24.90 -1.91 -14.66
CA PRO A 84 -24.23 -3.19 -14.46
C PRO A 84 -22.79 -3.09 -14.98
N HIS A 85 -21.84 -3.60 -14.19
CA HIS A 85 -20.45 -3.69 -14.60
C HIS A 85 -20.34 -4.42 -15.95
N PRO A 86 -19.43 -4.01 -16.85
CA PRO A 86 -19.20 -4.73 -18.09
C PRO A 86 -18.84 -6.17 -17.75
N ARG A 87 -19.73 -7.10 -18.11
CA ARG A 87 -19.48 -8.54 -17.96
C ARG A 87 -18.26 -8.89 -18.82
N ASN A 88 -17.34 -9.64 -18.22
CA ASN A 88 -16.20 -10.21 -18.91
C ASN A 88 -16.73 -11.04 -20.11
N PRO A 89 -16.32 -10.76 -21.37
CA PRO A 89 -16.83 -11.46 -22.56
C PRO A 89 -16.29 -12.90 -22.70
N ARG A 90 -15.77 -13.50 -21.63
CA ARG A 90 -15.30 -14.89 -21.61
C ARG A 90 -15.99 -15.67 -20.50
N GLY A 91 -16.96 -16.48 -20.93
CA GLY A 91 -17.32 -17.74 -20.29
C GLY A 91 -18.31 -17.66 -19.11
N GLU A 92 -19.56 -18.03 -19.38
CA GLU A 92 -20.37 -18.74 -18.38
C GLU A 92 -19.67 -20.08 -18.11
N GLY A 93 -19.07 -20.21 -16.92
CA GLY A 93 -18.34 -21.41 -16.49
C GLY A 93 -18.04 -21.33 -14.98
N HIS A 94 -18.13 -22.46 -14.30
CA HIS A 94 -18.25 -22.61 -12.84
C HIS A 94 -17.26 -21.81 -11.97
N GLY A 95 -17.72 -21.44 -10.76
CA GLY A 95 -16.99 -20.71 -9.71
C GLY A 95 -15.64 -21.31 -9.28
N GLY A 96 -14.63 -21.17 -10.12
CA GLY A 96 -13.22 -21.26 -9.80
C GLY A 96 -12.61 -19.87 -9.93
N GLY A 97 -12.02 -19.34 -8.85
CA GLY A 97 -11.54 -17.96 -8.83
C GLY A 97 -10.47 -17.69 -9.88
N GLU A 98 -10.68 -16.66 -10.69
CA GLU A 98 -9.77 -16.23 -11.75
C GLU A 98 -8.60 -15.43 -11.16
N MET A 99 -7.45 -16.08 -10.98
CA MET A 99 -6.22 -15.39 -10.53
C MET A 99 -5.55 -14.59 -11.67
N PRO A 100 -4.97 -13.40 -11.40
CA PRO A 100 -4.20 -12.67 -12.40
C PRO A 100 -2.91 -13.41 -12.76
N TYR A 101 -2.51 -13.28 -14.03
CA TYR A 101 -1.27 -13.78 -14.63
C TYR A 101 -1.05 -15.29 -14.54
N GLN A 102 -2.10 -16.08 -14.78
CA GLN A 102 -2.01 -17.55 -14.85
C GLN A 102 -0.95 -18.04 -15.83
N ASP A 103 -0.66 -17.24 -16.87
CA ASP A 103 0.32 -17.56 -17.89
C ASP A 103 1.75 -17.06 -17.60
N ALA A 104 1.95 -16.30 -16.53
CA ALA A 104 3.25 -15.71 -16.21
C ALA A 104 4.32 -16.74 -15.85
N ASP A 105 3.93 -17.96 -15.44
CA ASP A 105 4.83 -19.04 -15.05
C ASP A 105 5.11 -20.05 -16.18
N HIS A 106 4.57 -19.84 -17.38
CA HIS A 106 4.79 -20.76 -18.51
C HIS A 106 6.16 -20.61 -19.20
N ARG A 107 6.74 -19.40 -19.19
CA ARG A 107 8.05 -19.12 -19.81
C ARG A 107 8.83 -18.15 -18.96
N LEU A 108 10.16 -18.18 -19.06
CA LEU A 108 11.02 -17.38 -18.19
C LEU A 108 10.63 -15.90 -18.29
N ARG A 109 10.58 -15.37 -19.51
CA ARG A 109 10.34 -13.94 -19.75
C ARG A 109 8.87 -13.52 -19.75
N ALA A 110 7.94 -14.42 -19.43
CA ALA A 110 6.51 -14.14 -19.51
C ALA A 110 6.04 -13.05 -18.54
N LEU A 111 6.80 -12.68 -17.51
CA LEU A 111 6.47 -11.56 -16.61
C LEU A 111 6.57 -10.19 -17.31
N ALA A 112 7.40 -10.04 -18.34
CA ALA A 112 7.69 -8.72 -18.91
C ALA A 112 6.44 -8.03 -19.47
N GLY A 113 6.14 -6.82 -18.99
CA GLY A 113 5.01 -6.02 -19.45
C GLY A 113 3.64 -6.62 -19.10
N ARG A 114 3.57 -7.55 -18.14
CA ARG A 114 2.33 -8.24 -17.77
C ARG A 114 1.63 -7.73 -16.53
N ALA A 115 2.27 -6.88 -15.74
CA ALA A 115 1.62 -6.30 -14.56
C ALA A 115 0.28 -5.64 -14.95
N GLU A 116 -0.75 -5.81 -14.14
CA GLU A 116 -1.97 -5.03 -14.22
C GLU A 116 -1.81 -3.71 -13.47
N GLY A 117 -2.61 -2.73 -13.84
CA GLY A 117 -2.65 -1.43 -13.17
C GLY A 117 -1.53 -0.48 -13.58
N PHE A 118 -1.08 0.34 -12.63
CA PHE A 118 -0.16 1.45 -12.91
C PHE A 118 1.25 0.99 -13.31
N GLY A 119 1.72 -0.15 -12.81
CA GLY A 119 3.02 -0.73 -13.16
C GLY A 119 3.07 -1.54 -14.46
N ARG A 120 2.00 -1.57 -15.27
CA ARG A 120 1.86 -2.42 -16.47
C ARG A 120 2.95 -2.30 -17.53
N HIS A 121 3.69 -1.20 -17.53
CA HIS A 121 4.81 -0.97 -18.46
C HIS A 121 6.16 -1.48 -17.93
N ALA A 122 6.20 -2.14 -16.76
CA ALA A 122 7.41 -2.77 -16.25
C ALA A 122 7.83 -3.96 -17.13
N ILE A 123 8.85 -3.76 -17.99
CA ILE A 123 9.40 -4.82 -18.84
C ILE A 123 10.59 -5.56 -18.21
N GLY A 124 11.11 -5.06 -17.08
CA GLY A 124 12.25 -5.65 -16.40
C GLY A 124 13.47 -5.78 -17.33
N GLY A 125 14.15 -6.91 -17.23
CA GLY A 125 15.30 -7.29 -18.06
C GLY A 125 14.95 -7.97 -19.38
N LEU A 126 13.76 -7.75 -19.96
CA LEU A 126 13.26 -8.46 -21.14
C LEU A 126 14.28 -8.60 -22.28
N HIS A 127 15.01 -7.53 -22.59
CA HIS A 127 16.00 -7.49 -23.68
C HIS A 127 17.43 -7.79 -23.24
N GLY A 128 17.60 -8.23 -21.99
CA GLY A 128 18.89 -8.54 -21.37
C GLY A 128 19.25 -10.01 -21.40
N ALA A 129 20.53 -10.32 -21.23
CA ALA A 129 20.98 -11.68 -21.01
C ALA A 129 20.39 -12.27 -19.71
N VAL A 130 20.29 -13.60 -19.65
CA VAL A 130 20.02 -14.28 -18.38
C VAL A 130 21.30 -14.25 -17.55
N TYR A 131 21.21 -13.70 -16.34
CA TYR A 131 22.28 -13.72 -15.36
C TYR A 131 21.98 -14.78 -14.30
N HIS A 132 22.94 -15.65 -14.04
CA HIS A 132 22.81 -16.74 -13.08
C HIS A 132 23.55 -16.39 -11.78
N VAL A 133 22.80 -16.13 -10.71
CA VAL A 133 23.34 -15.97 -9.36
C VAL A 133 23.79 -17.34 -8.85
N THR A 134 25.08 -17.47 -8.59
CA THR A 134 25.74 -18.71 -8.13
C THR A 134 26.37 -18.58 -6.75
N SER A 135 26.32 -17.38 -6.16
CA SER A 135 26.86 -17.09 -4.82
C SER A 135 25.82 -16.41 -3.93
N LEU A 136 25.80 -16.81 -2.66
CA LEU A 136 24.99 -16.18 -1.60
C LEU A 136 25.75 -15.05 -0.87
N GLU A 137 26.99 -14.79 -1.24
CA GLU A 137 27.77 -13.67 -0.70
C GLU A 137 27.12 -12.32 -1.07
N ASP A 138 27.32 -11.33 -0.20
CA ASP A 138 26.73 -9.99 -0.41
C ASP A 138 27.20 -9.34 -1.72
N ASP A 139 28.48 -9.53 -2.09
CA ASP A 139 29.11 -8.89 -3.25
C ASP A 139 30.11 -9.83 -3.94
N GLY A 140 30.58 -9.42 -5.11
CA GLY A 140 31.57 -10.14 -5.91
C GLY A 140 30.96 -11.02 -7.00
N ARG A 141 31.83 -11.75 -7.69
CA ARG A 141 31.47 -12.52 -8.89
C ARG A 141 30.36 -13.54 -8.60
N GLY A 142 29.31 -13.54 -9.43
CA GLY A 142 28.20 -14.48 -9.30
C GLY A 142 27.20 -14.12 -8.20
N SER A 143 27.39 -12.99 -7.50
CA SER A 143 26.44 -12.49 -6.50
C SER A 143 25.24 -11.81 -7.17
N LEU A 144 24.16 -11.65 -6.39
CA LEU A 144 23.02 -10.83 -6.79
C LEU A 144 23.41 -9.34 -6.96
N ARG A 145 24.37 -8.86 -6.17
CA ARG A 145 24.78 -7.45 -6.15
C ARG A 145 25.56 -7.03 -7.37
N GLU A 146 26.40 -7.90 -7.91
CA GLU A 146 27.04 -7.70 -9.21
C GLU A 146 25.96 -7.47 -10.29
N ALA A 147 24.97 -8.37 -10.37
CA ALA A 147 23.91 -8.31 -11.38
C ALA A 147 23.01 -7.08 -11.23
N CYS A 148 22.59 -6.74 -10.01
CA CYS A 148 21.70 -5.61 -9.76
C CYS A 148 22.33 -4.25 -10.11
N ARG A 149 23.66 -4.12 -9.99
CA ARG A 149 24.40 -2.89 -10.29
C ARG A 149 24.74 -2.71 -11.76
N ALA A 150 24.78 -3.81 -12.52
CA ALA A 150 25.10 -3.81 -13.95
C ALA A 150 24.26 -2.77 -14.73
N ALA A 151 24.87 -2.13 -15.72
CA ALA A 151 24.23 -1.06 -16.49
C ALA A 151 23.28 -1.64 -17.55
N GLU A 152 23.67 -2.75 -18.15
CA GLU A 152 22.91 -3.48 -19.15
C GLU A 152 21.64 -4.11 -18.58
N PRO A 153 20.59 -4.30 -19.40
CA PRO A 153 19.43 -5.07 -18.99
C PRO A 153 19.82 -6.49 -18.59
N LEU A 154 19.26 -7.03 -17.50
CA LEU A 154 19.50 -8.41 -17.06
C LEU A 154 18.23 -9.08 -16.53
N TRP A 155 18.02 -10.33 -16.95
CA TRP A 155 17.07 -11.25 -16.34
C TRP A 155 17.81 -12.13 -15.32
N ILE A 156 17.69 -11.80 -14.04
CA ILE A 156 18.47 -12.39 -12.96
C ILE A 156 17.72 -13.59 -12.39
N VAL A 157 18.31 -14.77 -12.49
CA VAL A 157 17.82 -16.04 -11.91
C VAL A 157 18.84 -16.60 -10.92
N PHE A 158 18.45 -17.62 -10.17
CA PHE A 158 19.29 -18.21 -9.12
C PHE A 158 19.58 -19.69 -9.40
N GLU A 159 20.86 -20.08 -9.30
CA GLU A 159 21.29 -21.49 -9.26
C GLU A 159 21.46 -22.00 -7.82
N VAL A 160 21.42 -21.08 -6.85
CA VAL A 160 21.57 -21.38 -5.42
C VAL A 160 20.32 -20.94 -4.65
N SER A 161 19.91 -21.77 -3.69
CA SER A 161 18.87 -21.44 -2.71
C SER A 161 19.52 -21.05 -1.39
N GLY A 162 18.99 -20.05 -0.69
CA GLY A 162 19.48 -19.69 0.63
C GLY A 162 19.26 -18.22 0.99
N THR A 163 20.00 -17.80 2.00
CA THR A 163 19.92 -16.44 2.55
C THR A 163 21.11 -15.62 2.10
N ILE A 164 20.86 -14.45 1.51
CA ILE A 164 21.86 -13.44 1.19
C ILE A 164 21.80 -12.37 2.27
N HIS A 165 22.86 -12.26 3.08
CA HIS A 165 22.96 -11.25 4.13
C HIS A 165 23.54 -9.95 3.55
N LEU A 166 22.67 -8.96 3.34
CA LEU A 166 23.06 -7.69 2.74
C LEU A 166 23.76 -6.80 3.78
N GLN A 167 25.02 -6.43 3.54
CA GLN A 167 25.77 -5.54 4.44
C GLN A 167 25.38 -4.06 4.25
N SER A 168 24.88 -3.73 3.07
CA SER A 168 24.38 -2.40 2.69
C SER A 168 23.13 -2.55 1.83
N TYR A 169 22.37 -1.46 1.63
CA TYR A 169 21.27 -1.48 0.67
C TYR A 169 21.72 -2.00 -0.70
N LEU A 170 20.94 -2.92 -1.26
CA LEU A 170 21.19 -3.47 -2.58
C LEU A 170 20.59 -2.54 -3.63
N ARG A 171 21.43 -1.71 -4.25
CA ARG A 171 20.97 -0.82 -5.33
C ARG A 171 20.63 -1.63 -6.58
N VAL A 172 19.43 -1.40 -7.11
CA VAL A 172 18.94 -2.02 -8.35
C VAL A 172 18.87 -0.95 -9.45
N SER A 173 19.68 -1.13 -10.50
CA SER A 173 19.68 -0.29 -11.70
C SER A 173 18.43 -0.53 -12.56
N SER A 174 18.21 0.29 -13.59
CA SER A 174 17.09 0.10 -14.54
C SER A 174 17.19 -1.22 -15.30
N HIS A 175 16.06 -1.64 -15.87
CA HIS A 175 15.94 -2.82 -16.75
C HIS A 175 16.42 -4.12 -16.09
N LYS A 176 15.92 -4.38 -14.88
CA LYS A 176 16.24 -5.60 -14.13
C LYS A 176 14.98 -6.40 -13.87
N THR A 177 15.05 -7.70 -14.12
CA THR A 177 14.14 -8.65 -13.49
C THR A 177 14.93 -9.42 -12.45
N ILE A 178 14.51 -9.38 -11.19
CA ILE A 178 15.01 -10.29 -10.15
C ILE A 178 13.96 -11.38 -9.98
N ASP A 179 14.23 -12.55 -10.54
CA ASP A 179 13.30 -13.68 -10.65
C ASP A 179 13.71 -14.80 -9.69
N GLY A 180 13.06 -14.87 -8.53
CA GLY A 180 13.27 -15.91 -7.54
C GLY A 180 12.55 -17.23 -7.83
N ARG A 181 11.87 -17.39 -8.98
CA ARG A 181 11.22 -18.67 -9.31
C ARG A 181 12.26 -19.78 -9.46
N GLY A 182 11.94 -20.96 -8.96
CA GLY A 182 12.83 -22.12 -8.92
C GLY A 182 13.76 -22.20 -7.70
N GLN A 183 13.89 -21.14 -6.90
CA GLN A 183 14.73 -21.14 -5.69
C GLN A 183 14.03 -20.47 -4.50
N ARG A 184 14.46 -20.82 -3.28
CA ARG A 184 14.06 -20.09 -2.07
C ARG A 184 15.17 -19.10 -1.70
N VAL A 185 15.00 -17.84 -2.11
CA VAL A 185 15.96 -16.76 -1.87
C VAL A 185 15.42 -15.81 -0.80
N VAL A 186 16.18 -15.68 0.30
CA VAL A 186 15.88 -14.76 1.39
C VAL A 186 16.90 -13.62 1.39
N LEU A 187 16.42 -12.38 1.38
CA LEU A 187 17.25 -11.19 1.61
C LEU A 187 17.06 -10.71 3.05
N THR A 188 18.18 -10.50 3.74
CA THR A 188 18.20 -10.10 5.16
C THR A 188 19.25 -9.02 5.44
N GLY A 189 19.25 -8.45 6.66
CA GLY A 189 20.17 -7.39 7.08
C GLY A 189 19.78 -6.02 6.54
N LYS A 190 19.69 -5.88 5.21
CA LYS A 190 19.19 -4.69 4.50
C LYS A 190 18.12 -5.07 3.46
N GLY A 191 17.68 -4.10 2.68
CA GLY A 191 16.67 -4.29 1.62
C GLY A 191 17.16 -3.86 0.24
N LEU A 192 16.22 -3.79 -0.70
CA LEU A 192 16.45 -3.22 -2.03
C LEU A 192 16.32 -1.69 -2.00
N GLN A 193 17.12 -1.03 -2.84
CA GLN A 193 16.97 0.37 -3.14
C GLN A 193 16.87 0.62 -4.65
N LEU A 194 15.67 0.97 -5.11
CA LEU A 194 15.32 1.31 -6.48
C LEU A 194 15.33 2.84 -6.60
N LYS A 195 16.51 3.38 -6.93
CA LYS A 195 16.79 4.82 -6.92
C LYS A 195 16.97 5.37 -8.32
N SER A 196 16.04 6.24 -8.74
CA SER A 196 16.05 6.90 -10.05
C SER A 196 16.20 5.89 -11.19
N CYS A 197 15.45 4.81 -11.10
CA CYS A 197 15.49 3.70 -12.05
C CYS A 197 14.10 3.42 -12.63
N HIS A 198 14.05 2.67 -13.71
CA HIS A 198 12.81 2.32 -14.38
C HIS A 198 12.85 0.92 -14.99
N HIS A 199 11.66 0.36 -15.22
CA HIS A 199 11.48 -1.01 -15.73
C HIS A 199 12.17 -2.04 -14.85
N VAL A 200 11.74 -2.16 -13.59
CA VAL A 200 12.22 -3.18 -12.66
C VAL A 200 11.09 -4.13 -12.29
N ILE A 201 11.36 -5.43 -12.34
CA ILE A 201 10.47 -6.47 -11.84
C ILE A 201 11.19 -7.20 -10.71
N VAL A 202 10.53 -7.34 -9.56
CA VAL A 202 11.01 -8.14 -8.42
C VAL A 202 9.96 -9.19 -8.15
N CYS A 203 10.30 -10.47 -8.36
CA CYS A 203 9.34 -11.56 -8.32
C CYS A 203 9.83 -12.72 -7.44
N ASN A 204 8.93 -13.25 -6.61
CA ASN A 204 9.12 -14.50 -5.89
C ASN A 204 10.36 -14.51 -4.96
N LEU A 205 10.52 -13.46 -4.16
CA LEU A 205 11.58 -13.34 -3.14
C LEU A 205 11.02 -13.26 -1.73
N ILE A 206 11.85 -13.55 -0.74
CA ILE A 206 11.54 -13.35 0.68
C ILE A 206 12.43 -12.24 1.22
N PHE A 207 11.84 -11.27 1.91
CA PHE A 207 12.52 -10.19 2.64
C PHE A 207 12.23 -10.37 4.13
N GLU A 208 13.27 -10.63 4.93
CA GLU A 208 13.08 -10.87 6.36
C GLU A 208 14.31 -10.49 7.18
N GLY A 209 14.09 -9.92 8.37
CA GLY A 209 15.16 -9.62 9.32
C GLY A 209 16.00 -8.41 8.93
N GLY A 210 15.36 -7.34 8.45
CA GLY A 210 16.04 -6.08 8.18
C GLY A 210 16.36 -5.33 9.47
N ARG A 211 17.62 -4.88 9.61
CA ARG A 211 18.13 -4.29 10.86
C ARG A 211 18.87 -2.99 10.65
N GLY A 212 18.59 -2.02 11.52
CA GLY A 212 19.21 -0.70 11.57
C GLY A 212 18.24 0.45 11.32
N HIS A 213 18.72 1.66 11.57
CA HIS A 213 17.96 2.89 11.37
C HIS A 213 17.54 3.05 9.89
N ASP A 214 16.27 3.37 9.64
CA ASP A 214 15.65 3.55 8.32
C ASP A 214 15.89 2.36 7.36
N VAL A 215 15.85 1.13 7.90
CA VAL A 215 15.98 -0.08 7.09
C VAL A 215 14.60 -0.60 6.72
N ASP A 216 14.28 -0.45 5.43
CA ASP A 216 13.08 -0.96 4.78
C ASP A 216 13.38 -2.18 3.91
N GLY A 217 12.38 -3.01 3.68
CA GLY A 217 12.47 -4.16 2.77
C GLY A 217 12.75 -3.73 1.33
N ILE A 218 11.96 -2.79 0.81
CA ILE A 218 12.10 -2.25 -0.54
C ILE A 218 11.87 -0.72 -0.50
N GLN A 219 12.90 0.03 -0.86
CA GLN A 219 12.81 1.48 -1.06
C GLN A 219 12.71 1.82 -2.55
N ILE A 220 11.66 2.53 -2.94
CA ILE A 220 11.46 3.05 -4.30
C ILE A 220 11.46 4.58 -4.23
N LYS A 221 12.66 5.17 -4.40
CA LYS A 221 12.89 6.62 -4.28
C LYS A 221 14.26 7.07 -4.81
N PRO A 222 14.41 8.28 -5.40
CA PRO A 222 13.36 9.15 -5.94
C PRO A 222 13.14 8.94 -7.44
N GLY A 223 11.98 9.35 -7.95
CA GLY A 223 11.66 9.43 -9.37
C GLY A 223 11.73 8.10 -10.12
N SER A 224 11.55 6.98 -9.42
CA SER A 224 11.59 5.65 -10.05
C SER A 224 10.23 5.31 -10.67
N THR A 225 10.22 4.66 -11.84
CA THR A 225 8.97 4.43 -12.60
C THR A 225 8.86 3.07 -13.26
N ASN A 226 7.65 2.61 -13.55
CA ASN A 226 7.39 1.33 -14.23
C ASN A 226 8.01 0.16 -13.46
N ILE A 227 7.56 -0.04 -12.22
CA ILE A 227 8.07 -1.09 -11.32
C ILE A 227 6.96 -2.06 -10.98
N TRP A 228 7.31 -3.34 -10.93
CA TRP A 228 6.42 -4.40 -10.51
C TRP A 228 7.06 -5.24 -9.39
N ILE A 229 6.42 -5.25 -8.22
CA ILE A 229 6.77 -6.12 -7.10
C ILE A 229 5.71 -7.21 -7.03
N ASP A 230 6.10 -8.45 -7.26
CA ASP A 230 5.17 -9.57 -7.37
C ASP A 230 5.56 -10.76 -6.51
N ARG A 231 4.56 -11.41 -5.89
CA ARG A 231 4.75 -12.72 -5.24
C ARG A 231 5.89 -12.71 -4.20
N CYS A 232 6.16 -11.56 -3.59
CA CYS A 232 7.18 -11.43 -2.54
C CYS A 232 6.56 -11.61 -1.15
N THR A 233 7.29 -12.27 -0.25
CA THR A 233 6.97 -12.28 1.19
C THR A 233 7.84 -11.26 1.90
N LEU A 234 7.26 -10.37 2.71
CA LEU A 234 7.98 -9.33 3.45
C LEU A 234 7.56 -9.33 4.92
N ALA A 235 8.52 -9.39 5.83
CA ALA A 235 8.27 -9.39 7.27
C ALA A 235 9.47 -8.86 8.08
N ASP A 236 9.24 -8.41 9.31
CA ASP A 236 10.30 -8.20 10.30
C ASP A 236 11.47 -7.28 9.85
N TYR A 237 11.14 -6.02 9.57
CA TYR A 237 12.10 -4.92 9.38
C TYR A 237 11.97 -3.89 10.51
N ASP A 238 13.08 -3.19 10.82
CA ASP A 238 13.13 -2.18 11.89
C ASP A 238 12.36 -0.88 11.55
N ASP A 239 12.20 -0.51 10.26
CA ASP A 239 11.34 0.61 9.85
C ASP A 239 10.10 0.20 9.05
N GLY A 240 10.10 0.28 7.71
CA GLY A 240 8.97 -0.13 6.85
C GLY A 240 9.21 -1.41 6.06
N LEU A 241 8.18 -1.97 5.41
CA LEU A 241 8.40 -3.04 4.42
C LEU A 241 8.57 -2.48 3.01
N ILE A 242 7.66 -1.60 2.56
CA ILE A 242 7.74 -0.95 1.25
C ILE A 242 7.53 0.56 1.38
N ASP A 243 8.49 1.32 0.87
CA ASP A 243 8.48 2.78 0.87
C ASP A 243 8.50 3.32 -0.57
N ILE A 244 7.41 3.96 -1.00
CA ILE A 244 7.26 4.56 -2.33
C ILE A 244 7.15 6.08 -2.17
N THR A 245 8.21 6.80 -2.50
CA THR A 245 8.29 8.23 -2.15
C THR A 245 9.02 9.04 -3.22
N ARG A 246 8.97 10.37 -3.07
CA ARG A 246 9.75 11.33 -3.88
C ARG A 246 9.48 11.14 -5.37
N GLN A 247 8.22 11.28 -5.76
CA GLN A 247 7.72 11.26 -7.14
C GLN A 247 7.90 9.93 -7.87
N SER A 248 8.16 8.83 -7.15
CA SER A 248 8.19 7.49 -7.74
C SER A 248 6.76 7.02 -8.04
N THR A 249 6.49 6.64 -9.28
CA THR A 249 5.13 6.43 -9.79
C THR A 249 5.07 5.26 -10.77
N ASP A 250 3.87 4.84 -11.16
CA ASP A 250 3.65 3.76 -12.13
C ASP A 250 4.20 2.44 -11.60
N ILE A 251 3.65 2.06 -10.44
CA ILE A 251 4.10 0.92 -9.65
C ILE A 251 2.92 -0.03 -9.42
N THR A 252 3.15 -1.33 -9.56
CA THR A 252 2.22 -2.38 -9.14
C THR A 252 2.85 -3.23 -8.05
N VAL A 253 2.11 -3.48 -6.99
CA VAL A 253 2.43 -4.47 -5.95
C VAL A 253 1.35 -5.54 -5.99
N SER A 254 1.71 -6.78 -6.30
CA SER A 254 0.72 -7.84 -6.48
C SER A 254 1.11 -9.16 -5.87
N ARG A 255 0.11 -9.90 -5.36
CA ARG A 255 0.32 -11.23 -4.76
C ARG A 255 1.42 -11.25 -3.70
N CYS A 256 1.69 -10.14 -3.02
CA CYS A 256 2.67 -10.10 -1.95
C CYS A 256 2.04 -10.52 -0.63
N HIS A 257 2.83 -11.13 0.26
CA HIS A 257 2.42 -11.46 1.62
C HIS A 257 3.23 -10.61 2.61
N PHE A 258 2.52 -9.85 3.43
CA PHE A 258 3.08 -8.99 4.46
C PHE A 258 2.66 -9.52 5.84
N ALA A 259 3.63 -9.77 6.71
CA ALA A 259 3.38 -10.32 8.05
C ALA A 259 4.35 -9.78 9.09
N ARG A 260 4.04 -9.97 10.39
CA ARG A 260 4.94 -9.68 11.54
C ARG A 260 5.66 -8.33 11.43
N HIS A 261 4.90 -7.26 11.26
CA HIS A 261 5.49 -5.93 11.07
C HIS A 261 4.57 -4.78 11.52
N ASP A 262 5.15 -3.64 11.89
CA ASP A 262 4.41 -2.46 12.32
C ASP A 262 3.98 -1.57 11.14
N LYS A 263 4.93 -1.01 10.39
CA LYS A 263 4.72 0.03 9.39
C LYS A 263 4.80 -0.53 7.96
N THR A 264 3.76 -1.22 7.49
CA THR A 264 3.84 -2.02 6.25
C THR A 264 4.21 -1.24 4.99
N MET A 265 3.36 -0.32 4.53
CA MET A 265 3.58 0.36 3.25
C MET A 265 3.31 1.87 3.33
N LEU A 266 4.35 2.68 3.15
CA LEU A 266 4.24 4.13 3.08
C LEU A 266 4.33 4.61 1.63
N ILE A 267 3.33 5.39 1.22
CA ILE A 267 3.28 6.01 -0.10
C ILE A 267 3.18 7.52 0.09
N GLY A 268 4.23 8.25 -0.28
CA GLY A 268 4.40 9.67 0.05
C GLY A 268 4.77 9.90 1.52
N ALA A 269 6.03 10.26 1.78
CA ALA A 269 6.58 10.32 3.14
C ALA A 269 6.42 11.66 3.86
N ASP A 270 6.29 12.75 3.10
CA ASP A 270 6.40 14.11 3.62
C ASP A 270 5.22 14.95 3.13
N PRO A 271 4.37 15.49 4.01
CA PRO A 271 3.22 16.31 3.62
C PRO A 271 3.63 17.64 2.98
N THR A 272 4.90 18.04 3.04
CA THR A 272 5.40 19.24 2.36
C THR A 272 5.97 18.95 0.96
N HIS A 273 6.16 17.68 0.60
CA HIS A 273 6.72 17.29 -0.70
C HIS A 273 5.64 17.16 -1.78
N ILE A 274 5.13 18.32 -2.21
CA ILE A 274 3.98 18.46 -3.12
C ILE A 274 4.14 17.77 -4.49
N GLY A 275 5.38 17.45 -4.90
CA GLY A 275 5.65 16.67 -6.11
C GLY A 275 5.04 15.27 -6.07
N ASP A 276 4.79 14.72 -4.87
CA ASP A 276 4.23 13.36 -4.69
C ASP A 276 2.77 13.23 -5.20
N ARG A 277 2.12 14.32 -5.64
CA ARG A 277 0.82 14.26 -6.34
C ARG A 277 0.85 13.45 -7.64
N CYS A 278 2.03 13.26 -8.22
CA CYS A 278 2.18 12.43 -9.41
C CYS A 278 2.18 10.92 -9.11
N ILE A 279 2.34 10.50 -7.85
CA ILE A 279 2.45 9.08 -7.48
C ILE A 279 1.17 8.33 -7.87
N ARG A 280 1.34 7.21 -8.58
CA ARG A 280 0.27 6.27 -8.94
C ARG A 280 0.72 4.84 -8.62
N VAL A 281 -0.05 4.13 -7.80
CA VAL A 281 0.26 2.76 -7.35
C VAL A 281 -0.96 1.87 -7.44
N THR A 282 -0.80 0.65 -7.96
CA THR A 282 -1.81 -0.40 -7.88
C THR A 282 -1.37 -1.45 -6.88
N ILE A 283 -2.27 -1.87 -5.99
CA ILE A 283 -2.02 -2.91 -5.00
C ILE A 283 -3.14 -3.94 -5.12
N HIS A 284 -2.82 -5.19 -5.46
CA HIS A 284 -3.86 -6.20 -5.64
C HIS A 284 -3.46 -7.62 -5.28
N HIS A 285 -4.44 -8.42 -4.87
CA HIS A 285 -4.24 -9.84 -4.53
C HIS A 285 -3.17 -10.05 -3.45
N CYS A 286 -2.85 -9.02 -2.66
CA CYS A 286 -1.89 -9.12 -1.57
C CYS A 286 -2.58 -9.60 -0.29
N PHE A 287 -1.80 -10.28 0.55
CA PHE A 287 -2.22 -10.71 1.88
C PHE A 287 -1.48 -9.90 2.95
N PHE A 288 -2.23 -9.15 3.75
CA PHE A 288 -1.74 -8.42 4.92
C PHE A 288 -2.18 -9.16 6.18
N ASP A 289 -1.27 -9.96 6.75
CA ASP A 289 -1.54 -10.91 7.83
C ASP A 289 -1.02 -10.41 9.17
N GLY A 290 -1.89 -9.77 9.95
CA GLY A 290 -1.56 -9.36 11.32
C GLY A 290 -0.56 -8.21 11.42
N THR A 291 -0.26 -7.52 10.33
CA THR A 291 0.55 -6.31 10.34
C THR A 291 -0.19 -5.14 10.98
N ARG A 292 0.51 -4.25 11.69
CA ARG A 292 -0.16 -3.33 12.61
C ARG A 292 -0.87 -2.17 11.90
N GLN A 293 -0.29 -1.62 10.84
CA GLN A 293 -0.80 -0.43 10.15
C GLN A 293 -0.20 -0.25 8.74
N ARG A 294 -0.77 0.70 7.97
CA ARG A 294 -0.30 1.17 6.66
C ARG A 294 -0.48 0.14 5.52
N HIS A 295 -1.73 -0.16 5.16
CA HIS A 295 -2.10 -1.12 4.11
C HIS A 295 -2.83 -0.50 2.89
N PRO A 296 -2.42 0.64 2.31
CA PRO A 296 -1.25 1.46 2.60
C PRO A 296 -1.56 2.65 3.52
N ARG A 297 -0.54 3.44 3.86
CA ARG A 297 -0.72 4.86 4.23
C ARG A 297 -0.27 5.72 3.06
N LEU A 298 -1.17 6.57 2.56
CA LEU A 298 -0.98 7.38 1.37
C LEU A 298 -1.04 8.87 1.67
N ARG A 299 -0.13 9.64 1.08
CA ARG A 299 -0.21 11.09 0.88
C ARG A 299 -0.20 11.42 -0.60
N PHE A 300 -0.97 12.44 -1.00
CA PHE A 300 -1.08 13.05 -2.32
C PHE A 300 -1.49 12.15 -3.51
N GLY A 301 -0.80 11.04 -3.70
CA GLY A 301 -0.92 10.19 -4.87
C GLY A 301 -2.27 9.47 -5.00
N LYS A 302 -2.29 8.56 -5.96
CA LYS A 302 -3.43 7.73 -6.32
C LYS A 302 -3.10 6.27 -6.04
N VAL A 303 -3.96 5.59 -5.29
CA VAL A 303 -3.88 4.14 -5.07
C VAL A 303 -5.14 3.47 -5.57
N HIS A 304 -4.99 2.50 -6.46
CA HIS A 304 -6.03 1.52 -6.74
C HIS A 304 -5.73 0.24 -5.96
N LEU A 305 -6.59 -0.08 -5.00
CA LEU A 305 -6.47 -1.19 -4.06
C LEU A 305 -7.61 -2.17 -4.35
N TYR A 306 -7.34 -3.34 -4.93
CA TYR A 306 -8.40 -4.32 -5.23
C TYR A 306 -8.05 -5.76 -4.91
N ASN A 307 -9.08 -6.53 -4.50
CA ASN A 307 -8.95 -7.95 -4.15
C ASN A 307 -7.76 -8.26 -3.23
N ASN A 308 -7.49 -7.41 -2.25
CA ASN A 308 -6.52 -7.72 -1.21
C ASN A 308 -7.25 -8.32 -0.01
N TYR A 309 -6.55 -9.17 0.72
CA TYR A 309 -7.03 -9.67 1.99
C TYR A 309 -6.21 -9.06 3.13
N THR A 310 -6.87 -8.34 4.03
CA THR A 310 -6.24 -7.73 5.20
C THR A 310 -6.90 -8.25 6.45
N ARG A 311 -6.12 -8.81 7.38
CA ARG A 311 -6.67 -9.29 8.65
C ARG A 311 -5.86 -8.91 9.87
N SER A 312 -6.56 -8.85 11.01
CA SER A 312 -5.95 -8.74 12.34
C SER A 312 -5.00 -7.55 12.51
N TRP A 313 -5.31 -6.40 11.91
CA TRP A 313 -4.48 -5.21 12.04
C TRP A 313 -4.48 -4.63 13.45
N GLY A 314 -3.39 -3.95 13.80
CA GLY A 314 -3.12 -3.44 15.15
C GLY A 314 -3.58 -2.01 15.43
N ILE A 315 -3.84 -1.20 14.39
CA ILE A 315 -4.27 0.20 14.53
C ILE A 315 -5.36 0.56 13.51
N TYR A 316 -5.03 0.52 12.22
CA TYR A 316 -5.93 0.74 11.09
C TYR A 316 -5.46 -0.08 9.88
N ALA A 317 -6.35 -0.33 8.91
CA ALA A 317 -5.96 -0.95 7.65
C ALA A 317 -5.33 0.11 6.71
N VAL A 318 -6.17 0.94 6.09
CA VAL A 318 -5.78 1.93 5.07
C VAL A 318 -5.83 3.34 5.68
N CYS A 319 -4.87 4.19 5.34
CA CYS A 319 -4.88 5.61 5.76
C CYS A 319 -4.75 6.56 4.58
N ALA A 320 -5.74 7.45 4.42
CA ALA A 320 -5.70 8.59 3.51
C ALA A 320 -5.27 9.85 4.27
N SER A 321 -4.02 10.23 4.09
CA SER A 321 -3.46 11.50 4.57
C SER A 321 -3.66 12.61 3.53
N VAL A 322 -2.99 13.76 3.67
CA VAL A 322 -3.18 14.96 2.83
C VAL A 322 -3.34 14.65 1.34
N GLU A 323 -4.46 15.10 0.76
CA GLU A 323 -4.81 15.01 -0.67
C GLU A 323 -4.72 13.61 -1.31
N ALA A 324 -4.61 12.55 -0.51
CA ALA A 324 -4.57 11.18 -1.00
C ALA A 324 -5.87 10.81 -1.72
N GLN A 325 -5.77 9.99 -2.76
CA GLN A 325 -6.94 9.42 -3.45
C GLN A 325 -6.83 7.89 -3.46
N VAL A 326 -7.75 7.20 -2.79
CA VAL A 326 -7.77 5.73 -2.73
C VAL A 326 -9.06 5.21 -3.31
N VAL A 327 -8.95 4.30 -4.28
CA VAL A 327 -10.06 3.47 -4.76
C VAL A 327 -9.86 2.07 -4.17
N SER A 328 -10.79 1.65 -3.30
CA SER A 328 -10.82 0.34 -2.64
C SER A 328 -11.95 -0.48 -3.25
N GLN A 329 -11.61 -1.56 -3.97
CA GLN A 329 -12.57 -2.39 -4.69
C GLN A 329 -12.45 -3.87 -4.34
N CYS A 330 -13.55 -4.47 -3.89
CA CYS A 330 -13.64 -5.92 -3.65
C CYS A 330 -12.50 -6.49 -2.77
N ASN A 331 -12.00 -5.72 -1.81
CA ASN A 331 -11.06 -6.18 -0.80
C ASN A 331 -11.81 -6.88 0.34
N ILE A 332 -11.08 -7.67 1.13
CA ILE A 332 -11.61 -8.37 2.29
C ILE A 332 -10.87 -7.83 3.52
N TYR A 333 -11.61 -7.22 4.44
CA TYR A 333 -11.09 -6.70 5.71
C TYR A 333 -11.66 -7.51 6.87
N GLU A 334 -10.82 -8.33 7.51
CA GLU A 334 -11.22 -9.15 8.65
C GLU A 334 -10.56 -8.64 9.94
N ALA A 335 -11.33 -7.95 10.79
CA ALA A 335 -10.78 -7.48 12.05
C ALA A 335 -10.29 -8.65 12.93
N GLY A 336 -9.29 -8.40 13.78
CA GLY A 336 -8.75 -9.42 14.68
C GLY A 336 -9.73 -9.85 15.77
N GLY A 337 -9.51 -11.03 16.34
CA GLY A 337 -10.18 -11.49 17.56
C GLY A 337 -9.51 -10.94 18.84
N GLY A 338 -10.24 -10.89 19.94
CA GLY A 338 -9.71 -10.57 21.27
C GLY A 338 -9.63 -9.07 21.63
N PRO A 339 -9.67 -8.70 22.93
CA PRO A 339 -9.53 -7.32 23.39
C PRO A 339 -8.05 -6.87 23.56
N PRO A 340 -7.70 -5.61 23.23
CA PRO A 340 -8.54 -4.59 22.61
C PRO A 340 -8.70 -4.84 21.09
N LYS A 341 -9.95 -5.02 20.66
CA LYS A 341 -10.28 -5.27 19.26
C LYS A 341 -10.15 -3.98 18.45
N LYS A 342 -9.35 -4.00 17.38
CA LYS A 342 -9.22 -2.89 16.45
C LYS A 342 -10.09 -3.15 15.23
N THR A 343 -11.00 -2.21 14.97
CA THR A 343 -12.04 -2.37 13.95
C THR A 343 -11.97 -1.32 12.85
N THR A 344 -11.29 -0.20 13.06
CA THR A 344 -11.16 0.86 12.05
C THR A 344 -10.41 0.36 10.81
N VAL A 345 -11.10 0.30 9.67
CA VAL A 345 -10.48 -0.02 8.37
C VAL A 345 -9.87 1.23 7.76
N PHE A 346 -10.69 2.23 7.44
CA PHE A 346 -10.25 3.46 6.80
C PHE A 346 -9.98 4.55 7.84
N LYS A 347 -8.76 5.07 7.84
CA LYS A 347 -8.32 6.20 8.67
C LYS A 347 -8.08 7.42 7.79
N TYR A 348 -8.53 8.58 8.25
CA TYR A 348 -8.24 9.87 7.63
C TYR A 348 -7.32 10.66 8.55
N MET A 349 -6.27 11.25 7.98
CA MET A 349 -5.27 11.98 8.76
C MET A 349 -4.97 13.32 8.07
N PRO A 350 -5.64 14.41 8.52
CA PRO A 350 -5.41 15.74 7.99
C PRO A 350 -3.96 16.19 8.23
N GLU A 351 -3.31 16.70 7.19
CA GLU A 351 -1.98 17.30 7.26
C GLU A 351 -1.96 18.57 6.38
N LYS A 352 -1.00 19.47 6.62
CA LYS A 352 -0.84 20.70 5.83
C LYS A 352 0.05 20.41 4.62
N ALA A 353 -0.47 20.59 3.41
CA ALA A 353 0.36 20.55 2.20
C ALA A 353 1.32 21.74 2.16
N GLY A 354 2.52 21.56 1.58
CA GLY A 354 3.54 22.62 1.52
C GLY A 354 3.13 23.87 0.74
N ASP A 355 2.14 23.76 -0.14
CA ASP A 355 1.61 24.81 -1.01
C ASP A 355 0.14 25.18 -0.73
N ARG A 356 -0.42 24.73 0.40
CA ARG A 356 -1.80 25.04 0.81
C ARG A 356 -1.81 25.62 2.22
N GLU A 357 -2.79 26.47 2.48
CA GLU A 357 -3.05 26.94 3.86
C GLU A 357 -3.89 25.95 4.66
N ASP A 358 -4.81 25.26 3.99
CA ASP A 358 -5.74 24.34 4.63
C ASP A 358 -5.06 23.05 5.10
N VAL A 359 -5.56 22.52 6.22
CA VAL A 359 -5.20 21.21 6.75
C VAL A 359 -6.28 20.23 6.33
N VAL A 360 -5.98 19.36 5.37
CA VAL A 360 -6.96 18.44 4.77
C VAL A 360 -6.44 17.01 4.81
N ALA A 361 -7.36 16.06 4.91
CA ALA A 361 -7.07 14.65 4.61
C ALA A 361 -7.36 14.37 3.12
N GLY A 362 -7.14 13.13 2.72
CA GLY A 362 -7.52 12.62 1.40
C GLY A 362 -8.92 12.01 1.41
N SER A 363 -9.24 11.34 0.31
CA SER A 363 -10.52 10.71 0.07
C SER A 363 -10.37 9.23 -0.27
N ILE A 364 -11.31 8.42 0.18
CA ILE A 364 -11.36 6.98 -0.07
C ILE A 364 -12.74 6.66 -0.65
N ARG A 365 -12.77 6.01 -1.80
CA ARG A 365 -13.98 5.40 -2.38
C ARG A 365 -13.89 3.89 -2.18
N SER A 366 -14.88 3.30 -1.52
CA SER A 366 -14.96 1.85 -1.24
C SER A 366 -16.16 1.26 -1.97
N GLU A 367 -15.94 0.21 -2.75
CA GLU A 367 -16.96 -0.44 -3.60
C GLU A 367 -16.80 -1.97 -3.55
N GLY A 368 -17.84 -2.69 -3.11
CA GLY A 368 -17.82 -4.16 -3.07
C GLY A 368 -16.85 -4.78 -2.05
N ASP A 369 -16.25 -3.98 -1.16
CA ASP A 369 -15.40 -4.47 -0.06
C ASP A 369 -16.22 -5.28 0.96
N ALA A 370 -15.65 -6.37 1.47
CA ALA A 370 -16.22 -7.18 2.54
C ALA A 370 -15.61 -6.80 3.90
N PHE A 371 -16.46 -6.54 4.90
CA PHE A 371 -16.08 -6.17 6.25
C PHE A 371 -16.48 -7.27 7.23
N LEU A 372 -15.50 -8.07 7.67
CA LEU A 372 -15.70 -9.26 8.47
C LEU A 372 -15.28 -9.04 9.92
N ASN A 373 -15.84 -9.86 10.81
CA ASN A 373 -15.56 -9.85 12.24
C ASN A 373 -15.70 -8.46 12.89
N GLY A 374 -16.72 -7.69 12.51
CA GLY A 374 -16.96 -6.36 13.09
C GLY A 374 -15.96 -5.28 12.65
N ALA A 375 -15.25 -5.50 11.54
CA ALA A 375 -14.53 -4.43 10.86
C ALA A 375 -15.49 -3.27 10.53
N LEU A 376 -15.07 -2.05 10.84
CA LEU A 376 -15.82 -0.82 10.63
C LEU A 376 -15.12 -0.03 9.51
N PRO A 377 -15.79 0.23 8.37
CA PRO A 377 -15.22 1.01 7.28
C PRO A 377 -14.76 2.39 7.75
N CYS A 378 -15.56 3.09 8.56
CA CYS A 378 -15.30 4.48 8.99
C CYS A 378 -15.17 5.46 7.82
N LEU A 379 -15.96 5.26 6.75
CA LEU A 379 -16.03 6.21 5.63
C LEU A 379 -16.54 7.56 6.11
N VAL A 380 -16.01 8.64 5.52
CA VAL A 380 -16.46 10.01 5.78
C VAL A 380 -17.29 10.45 4.59
N ASP A 381 -18.57 10.70 4.82
CA ASP A 381 -19.49 11.20 3.80
C ASP A 381 -19.45 12.72 3.73
N GLY A 382 -19.52 13.27 2.51
CA GLY A 382 -19.61 14.71 2.27
C GLY A 382 -19.95 15.02 0.81
N PRO A 383 -20.49 16.21 0.49
CA PRO A 383 -20.73 16.62 -0.89
C PRO A 383 -19.44 16.53 -1.71
N GLY A 384 -19.44 15.79 -2.82
CA GLY A 384 -18.28 15.63 -3.70
C GLY A 384 -17.17 14.68 -3.22
N ALA A 385 -17.31 14.03 -2.05
CA ALA A 385 -16.27 13.15 -1.49
C ALA A 385 -15.89 11.97 -2.42
N HIS A 386 -16.84 11.46 -3.20
CA HIS A 386 -16.60 10.41 -4.20
C HIS A 386 -16.13 10.92 -5.56
N GLU A 387 -16.47 12.17 -5.91
CA GLU A 387 -16.04 12.82 -7.17
C GLU A 387 -14.58 13.26 -7.10
N ALA A 388 -14.04 13.47 -5.90
CA ALA A 388 -12.64 13.82 -5.66
C ALA A 388 -11.66 12.64 -5.86
N VAL A 389 -12.16 11.40 -5.94
CA VAL A 389 -11.33 10.20 -6.11
C VAL A 389 -11.29 9.81 -7.60
N PHE A 390 -10.09 9.64 -8.14
CA PHE A 390 -9.88 9.19 -9.52
C PHE A 390 -10.64 7.91 -9.90
N ARG A 391 -10.79 7.67 -11.20
CA ARG A 391 -11.40 6.46 -11.76
C ARG A 391 -10.31 5.57 -12.37
N PRO A 392 -10.14 4.31 -11.96
CA PRO A 392 -9.14 3.41 -12.56
C PRO A 392 -9.30 3.27 -14.08
N GLU A 393 -10.54 3.32 -14.58
CA GLU A 393 -10.90 3.21 -16.00
C GLU A 393 -10.28 4.32 -16.87
N ASP A 394 -10.00 5.49 -16.29
CA ASP A 394 -9.34 6.60 -16.99
C ASP A 394 -7.86 6.31 -17.26
N TYR A 395 -7.28 5.29 -16.59
CA TYR A 395 -5.85 4.98 -16.65
C TYR A 395 -5.52 3.64 -17.31
N TYR A 396 -6.39 2.63 -17.16
CA TYR A 396 -6.25 1.32 -17.80
C TYR A 396 -7.61 0.65 -17.97
N ARG A 397 -7.77 -0.12 -19.05
CA ARG A 397 -9.07 -0.65 -19.50
C ARG A 397 -9.45 -2.00 -18.89
N HIS A 398 -8.46 -2.78 -18.47
CA HIS A 398 -8.64 -4.17 -18.06
C HIS A 398 -7.79 -4.47 -16.82
N TRP A 399 -8.39 -5.17 -15.87
CA TRP A 399 -7.74 -5.78 -14.71
C TRP A 399 -8.60 -6.96 -14.25
N THR A 400 -7.94 -7.98 -13.70
CA THR A 400 -8.59 -9.19 -13.20
C THR A 400 -9.16 -8.88 -11.82
N MET A 401 -10.48 -8.83 -11.68
CA MET A 401 -11.13 -8.52 -10.42
C MET A 401 -12.36 -9.40 -10.20
N GLU A 402 -12.45 -9.96 -9.00
CA GLU A 402 -13.57 -10.79 -8.57
C GLU A 402 -14.32 -10.14 -7.40
N PRO A 403 -15.61 -10.43 -7.20
CA PRO A 403 -16.31 -10.04 -5.99
C PRO A 403 -15.62 -10.60 -4.73
N ALA A 404 -15.60 -9.80 -3.66
CA ALA A 404 -15.12 -10.24 -2.36
C ALA A 404 -15.90 -11.48 -1.89
N SER A 405 -15.20 -12.60 -1.67
CA SER A 405 -15.83 -13.88 -1.33
C SER A 405 -14.90 -14.75 -0.46
N PRO A 406 -15.44 -15.76 0.25
CA PRO A 406 -14.61 -16.75 0.95
C PRO A 406 -13.62 -17.46 0.02
N ALA A 407 -14.03 -17.79 -1.21
CA ALA A 407 -13.15 -18.43 -2.19
C ALA A 407 -11.97 -17.52 -2.57
N LEU A 408 -12.23 -16.23 -2.83
CA LEU A 408 -11.17 -15.26 -3.10
C LEU A 408 -10.22 -15.11 -1.90
N LYS A 409 -10.76 -15.08 -0.67
CA LYS A 409 -9.96 -15.08 0.56
C LYS A 409 -9.02 -16.28 0.61
N ASP A 410 -9.53 -17.49 0.41
CA ASP A 410 -8.75 -18.73 0.45
C ASP A 410 -7.65 -18.73 -0.63
N ILE A 411 -7.99 -18.30 -1.85
CA ILE A 411 -7.05 -18.19 -2.96
C ILE A 411 -5.92 -17.20 -2.62
N ILE A 412 -6.24 -16.01 -2.09
CA ILE A 412 -5.21 -15.03 -1.71
C ILE A 412 -4.30 -15.59 -0.62
N GLN A 413 -4.86 -16.27 0.39
CA GLN A 413 -4.06 -16.89 1.46
C GLN A 413 -3.10 -17.97 0.94
N LEU A 414 -3.51 -18.72 -0.09
CA LEU A 414 -2.69 -19.77 -0.69
C LEU A 414 -1.62 -19.22 -1.64
N CYS A 415 -1.97 -18.20 -2.43
CA CYS A 415 -1.16 -17.77 -3.57
C CYS A 415 -0.31 -16.51 -3.33
N ALA A 416 -0.58 -15.74 -2.26
CA ALA A 416 0.20 -14.56 -1.93
C ALA A 416 1.53 -14.92 -1.23
N GLY A 417 2.55 -14.11 -1.49
CA GLY A 417 3.91 -14.33 -1.00
C GLY A 417 4.71 -15.27 -1.89
N TRP A 418 5.94 -15.55 -1.47
CA TRP A 418 6.84 -16.50 -2.11
C TRP A 418 6.15 -17.86 -2.30
N GLN A 419 6.30 -18.43 -3.48
CA GLN A 419 5.77 -19.74 -3.84
C GLN A 419 6.91 -20.67 -4.29
N PRO A 420 6.83 -21.98 -3.98
CA PRO A 420 7.77 -23.00 -4.45
C PRO A 420 7.49 -23.38 -5.92
N VAL A 421 7.41 -22.39 -6.81
CA VAL A 421 7.20 -22.62 -8.25
C VAL A 421 8.52 -22.96 -8.94
N PRO A 422 8.53 -23.90 -9.90
CA PRO A 422 9.73 -24.20 -10.67
C PRO A 422 10.15 -23.00 -11.52
N ARG A 423 11.44 -22.90 -11.83
CA ARG A 423 11.92 -21.92 -12.81
C ARG A 423 11.38 -22.31 -14.20
N PRO A 424 10.65 -21.42 -14.91
CA PRO A 424 10.21 -21.72 -16.26
C PRO A 424 11.39 -21.78 -17.24
N ARG A 425 11.22 -22.50 -18.36
CA ARG A 425 12.25 -22.57 -19.41
C ARG A 425 12.44 -21.23 -20.11
N ASP A 426 13.68 -20.96 -20.52
CA ASP A 426 14.00 -19.87 -21.44
C ASP A 426 13.87 -20.37 -22.88
N ASP A 427 12.64 -20.47 -23.37
CA ASP A 427 12.36 -20.83 -24.76
C ASP A 427 12.50 -19.55 -25.61
N CYS A 428 13.74 -19.16 -25.92
CA CYS A 428 14.04 -18.09 -26.88
C CYS A 428 13.68 -18.49 -28.32
#